data_AF-A0A510G8W7-F1
#
_entry.id   AF-A0A510G8W7-F1
#
_cell.length_a   1.000
_cell.length_b   1.000
_cell.length_c   1.000
_cell.angle_alpha   90.00
_cell.angle_beta   90.00
_cell.angle_gamma   90.00
#
_symmetry.space_group_name_H-M   'P 1'
#
loop_
_entity.id
_entity.type
_entity.pdbx_description
1 polymer ?
#
loop_
_entity_poly.entity_id
_entity_poly.type
_entity_poly.pdbx_seq_one_letter_code
_entity_poly.pdbx_strand_id
1 'polypeptide(L)'
;MGGYDSKQFTELHKNIFVVAESEQEAKSRALQHITNWELPHKDYQFDVDKILNVSGFLNNKIKLTPCAKERPFEFICKYVPHWKIMN
;
A
#
# COMPACT_ATOMS: atom_id res chain seq x y z
N MET A 1 -7.31 0.10 3.73
CA MET A 1 -8.16 -1.11 3.72
C MET A 1 -8.58 -1.33 5.14
N GLY A 2 -9.88 -1.51 5.35
CA GLY A 2 -10.51 -1.67 6.65
C GLY A 2 -11.10 -3.07 6.80
N GLY A 3 -11.34 -3.46 8.05
CA GLY A 3 -12.01 -4.70 8.40
C GLY A 3 -11.92 -4.96 9.90
N TYR A 4 -12.41 -6.11 10.35
CA TYR A 4 -12.56 -6.44 11.76
C TYR A 4 -11.88 -7.76 12.12
N ASP A 5 -11.52 -7.89 13.39
CA ASP A 5 -11.11 -9.14 14.01
C ASP A 5 -11.92 -9.27 15.30
N SER A 6 -12.66 -10.38 15.45
CA SER A 6 -13.51 -10.64 16.63
C SER A 6 -12.76 -10.68 17.96
N LYS A 7 -11.42 -10.73 17.93
CA LYS A 7 -10.57 -10.64 19.12
C LYS A 7 -10.17 -9.22 19.50
N GLN A 8 -10.53 -8.22 18.69
CA GLN A 8 -10.13 -6.83 18.86
C GLN A 8 -11.37 -5.93 18.87
N PHE A 9 -11.36 -4.93 19.76
CA PHE A 9 -12.48 -4.00 19.87
C PHE A 9 -12.50 -2.97 18.73
N THR A 10 -11.33 -2.61 18.22
CA THR A 10 -11.17 -1.57 17.21
C THR A 10 -11.18 -2.15 15.80
N GLU A 11 -11.64 -1.34 14.84
CA GLU A 11 -11.45 -1.62 13.42
C GLU A 11 -9.95 -1.71 13.09
N LEU A 12 -9.61 -2.68 12.23
CA LEU A 12 -8.26 -2.85 11.70
C LEU A 12 -8.11 -2.02 10.44
N HIS A 13 -6.93 -1.39 10.29
CA HIS A 13 -6.59 -0.67 9.08
C HIS A 13 -5.22 -1.09 8.57
N LYS A 14 -5.12 -1.28 7.25
CA LYS A 14 -3.87 -1.58 6.56
C LYS A 14 -3.73 -0.73 5.31
N ASN A 15 -2.58 -0.07 5.21
CA ASN A 15 -2.13 0.58 3.99
C ASN A 15 -1.45 -0.47 3.10
N ILE A 16 -1.82 -0.51 1.82
CA ILE A 16 -1.33 -1.49 0.86
C ILE A 16 -0.94 -0.76 -0.42
N PHE A 17 0.25 -1.08 -0.92
CA PHE A 17 0.71 -0.61 -2.22
C PHE A 17 0.58 -1.76 -3.21
N VAL A 18 -0.13 -1.53 -4.32
CA VAL A 18 -0.33 -2.53 -5.37
C VAL A 18 -0.04 -1.92 -6.73
N VAL A 19 0.47 -2.75 -7.64
CA VAL A 19 0.56 -2.45 -9.07
C VAL A 19 -0.64 -3.10 -9.74
N ALA A 20 -1.39 -2.37 -10.55
CA ALA A 20 -2.56 -2.88 -11.28
C ALA A 20 -2.85 -2.00 -12.50
N GLU A 21 -3.55 -2.53 -13.49
CA GLU A 21 -3.92 -1.82 -14.72
C GLU A 21 -5.24 -1.05 -14.56
N SER A 22 -6.01 -1.33 -13.51
CA SER A 22 -7.28 -0.67 -13.21
C SER A 22 -7.54 -0.55 -11.71
N GLU A 23 -8.44 0.35 -11.32
CA GLU A 23 -8.91 0.49 -9.94
C GLU A 23 -9.56 -0.81 -9.42
N GLN A 24 -10.35 -1.47 -10.27
CA GLN A 24 -11.04 -2.71 -9.92
C GLN A 24 -10.04 -3.82 -9.59
N GLU A 25 -9.01 -3.97 -10.43
CA GLU A 25 -7.92 -4.91 -10.19
C GLU A 25 -7.11 -4.52 -8.94
N ALA A 26 -6.77 -3.24 -8.76
CA ALA A 26 -6.07 -2.75 -7.59
C ALA A 26 -6.82 -3.09 -6.29
N LYS A 27 -8.13 -2.84 -6.27
CA LYS A 27 -9.01 -3.19 -5.13
C LYS A 27 -9.03 -4.69 -4.89
N SER A 28 -9.18 -5.50 -5.93
CA SER A 28 -9.20 -6.97 -5.83
C SER A 28 -7.89 -7.50 -5.22
N ARG A 29 -6.74 -7.05 -5.73
CA ARG A 29 -5.41 -7.40 -5.18
C ARG A 29 -5.26 -6.94 -3.74
N ALA A 30 -5.68 -5.72 -3.41
CA ALA A 30 -5.60 -5.20 -2.05
C ALA A 30 -6.44 -6.02 -1.05
N LEU A 31 -7.64 -6.46 -1.44
CA LEU A 31 -8.50 -7.31 -0.59
C LEU A 31 -7.88 -8.68 -0.28
N GLN A 32 -7.06 -9.23 -1.20
CA GLN A 32 -6.40 -10.53 -0.98
C GLN A 32 -5.44 -10.53 0.22
N HIS A 33 -4.93 -9.35 0.62
CA HIS A 33 -4.02 -9.22 1.77
C HIS A 33 -4.71 -9.17 3.13
N ILE A 34 -6.04 -9.13 3.17
CA ILE A 34 -6.86 -9.03 4.38
C ILE A 34 -8.07 -10.00 4.36
N THR A 35 -7.95 -11.12 3.64
CA THR A 35 -9.03 -12.12 3.50
C THR A 35 -9.44 -12.76 4.83
N ASN A 36 -8.56 -12.71 5.83
CA ASN A 36 -8.81 -13.20 7.17
C ASN A 36 -9.49 -12.18 8.08
N TRP A 37 -9.79 -10.98 7.59
CA TRP A 37 -10.56 -9.97 8.33
C TRP A 37 -12.05 -10.15 8.05
N GLU A 38 -12.86 -9.87 9.06
CA GLU A 38 -14.31 -9.80 8.93
C GLU A 38 -14.71 -8.48 8.23
N LEU A 39 -15.71 -8.53 7.34
CA LEU A 39 -16.20 -7.39 6.56
C LEU A 39 -15.07 -6.57 5.87
N PRO A 40 -14.17 -7.20 5.09
CA PRO A 40 -13.04 -6.51 4.49
C PRO A 40 -13.49 -5.50 3.44
N HIS A 41 -12.98 -4.26 3.51
CA HIS A 41 -13.42 -3.17 2.64
C HIS A 41 -12.31 -2.16 2.30
N LYS A 42 -12.60 -1.32 1.30
CA LYS A 42 -11.74 -0.23 0.87
C LYS A 42 -12.16 1.06 1.57
N ASP A 43 -11.25 1.69 2.32
CA ASP A 43 -11.49 3.01 2.93
C ASP A 43 -11.14 4.11 1.92
N TYR A 44 -9.85 4.19 1.55
CA TYR A 44 -9.30 5.20 0.66
C TYR A 44 -8.37 4.56 -0.37
N GLN A 45 -8.20 5.27 -1.50
CA GLN A 45 -7.31 4.87 -2.59
C GLN A 45 -6.63 6.11 -3.16
N PHE A 46 -5.34 5.97 -3.46
CA PHE A 46 -4.55 6.99 -4.13
C PHE A 46 -3.90 6.37 -5.37
N ASP A 47 -3.96 7.10 -6.47
CA ASP A 47 -3.29 6.77 -7.72
C ASP A 47 -1.94 7.49 -7.75
N VAL A 48 -0.86 6.72 -7.56
CA VAL A 48 0.49 7.26 -7.37
C VAL A 48 1.00 7.94 -8.63
N ASP A 49 0.71 7.38 -9.81
CA ASP A 49 1.18 7.90 -11.09
C ASP A 49 0.56 9.27 -11.41
N LYS A 50 -0.64 9.54 -10.89
CA LYS A 50 -1.29 10.86 -11.01
C LYS A 50 -0.73 11.90 -10.05
N ILE A 51 -0.15 11.48 -8.94
CA ILE A 51 0.38 12.37 -7.89
C ILE A 51 1.87 12.66 -8.13
N LEU A 52 2.61 11.67 -8.62
CA LEU A 52 4.04 11.76 -8.82
C LEU A 52 4.41 11.14 -10.17
N ASN A 53 4.92 11.98 -11.09
CA ASN A 53 5.58 11.47 -12.28
C ASN A 53 6.94 10.88 -11.88
N VAL A 54 6.94 9.64 -11.40
CA VAL A 54 8.15 8.97 -10.90
C VAL A 54 9.21 8.86 -12.00
N SER A 55 8.79 8.61 -13.24
CA SER A 55 9.71 8.55 -14.39
C SER A 55 10.36 9.91 -14.66
N GLY A 56 9.58 10.99 -14.57
CA GLY A 56 10.08 12.37 -14.69
C GLY A 56 11.02 12.75 -13.54
N PHE A 57 10.66 12.40 -12.30
CA PHE A 57 11.48 12.66 -11.11
C PHE A 57 12.84 11.95 -11.18
N LEU A 58 12.85 10.70 -11.64
CA LEU A 58 14.08 9.91 -11.78
C LEU A 58 14.84 10.16 -13.08
N ASN A 59 14.28 10.98 -13.99
CA ASN A 59 14.74 11.17 -15.37
C ASN A 59 15.06 9.84 -16.10
N ASN A 60 14.22 8.83 -15.88
CA ASN A 60 14.42 7.47 -16.37
C ASN A 60 13.07 6.79 -16.67
N LYS A 61 13.04 5.86 -17.63
CA LYS A 61 11.85 5.03 -17.89
C LYS A 61 11.75 3.94 -16.81
N ILE A 62 10.61 3.89 -16.13
CA ILE A 62 10.34 2.84 -15.15
C ILE A 62 9.70 1.65 -15.87
N LYS A 63 10.33 0.49 -15.72
CA LYS A 63 9.76 -0.80 -16.14
C LYS A 63 9.59 -1.66 -14.90
N LEU A 64 8.35 -2.04 -14.62
CA LEU A 64 8.04 -3.00 -13.58
C LEU A 64 8.30 -4.41 -14.13
N THR A 65 8.92 -5.26 -13.30
CA THR A 65 9.11 -6.68 -13.61
C THR A 65 8.53 -7.50 -12.47
N PRO A 66 7.93 -8.67 -12.75
CA PRO A 66 7.42 -9.54 -11.71
C PRO A 66 8.52 -9.87 -10.69
N CYS A 67 8.21 -9.74 -9.40
CA CYS A 67 9.14 -10.11 -8.34
C CYS A 67 8.97 -11.60 -8.01
N ALA A 68 10.07 -12.33 -7.86
CA ALA A 68 10.03 -13.76 -7.50
C ALA A 68 9.51 -14.01 -6.08
N LYS A 69 9.66 -13.04 -5.17
CA LYS A 69 9.16 -13.11 -3.80
C LYS A 69 8.66 -11.74 -3.37
N GLU A 70 7.42 -11.67 -2.89
CA GLU A 70 6.89 -10.43 -2.35
C GLU A 70 7.72 -9.97 -1.15
N ARG A 71 8.04 -8.67 -1.15
CA ARG A 71 8.61 -7.98 0.00
C ARG A 71 7.51 -7.07 0.56
N PRO A 72 6.94 -7.39 1.73
CA PRO A 72 5.98 -6.51 2.37
C PRO A 72 6.60 -5.14 2.59
N PHE A 73 5.94 -4.09 2.12
CA PHE A 73 6.29 -2.73 2.47
C PHE A 73 5.52 -2.36 3.74
N GLU A 74 6.25 -2.05 4.81
CA GLU A 74 5.63 -1.60 6.05
C GLU A 74 5.52 -0.08 6.03
N PHE A 75 4.29 0.41 6.14
CA PHE A 75 4.05 1.81 6.45
C PHE A 75 4.39 2.03 7.91
N ILE A 76 5.60 2.52 8.18
CA ILE A 76 6.05 2.77 9.55
C ILE A 76 5.57 4.16 9.97
N CYS A 77 4.54 4.21 10.82
CA CYS A 77 4.18 5.43 11.54
C CYS A 77 5.05 5.52 12.81
N LYS A 78 6.34 5.83 12.62
CA LYS A 78 7.27 6.11 13.74
C LYS A 78 7.65 7.57 13.73
N TYR A 79 7.77 8.16 14.92
CA TYR A 79 8.43 9.45 15.05
C TYR A 79 9.92 9.27 14.70
N VAL A 80 10.33 9.80 13.55
CA VAL A 80 11.75 9.93 13.19
C VAL A 80 12.15 11.38 13.39
N PRO A 81 12.95 11.70 14.40
CA PRO A 81 13.49 13.04 14.55
C PRO A 81 14.31 13.39 13.29
N HIS A 82 14.12 14.58 12.74
CA HIS A 82 14.78 15.02 11.51
C HIS A 82 16.31 14.88 11.54
N TRP A 83 16.92 15.06 12.72
CA TRP A 83 18.37 14.94 12.90
C TRP A 83 18.92 13.51 12.73
N LYS A 84 18.08 12.46 12.75
CA LYS A 84 18.52 11.07 12.50
C LYS A 84 18.59 10.68 11.03
N ILE A 85 17.99 11.47 10.13
CA ILE A 85 17.90 11.15 8.69
C ILE A 85 19.06 11.77 7.90
N MET A 86 19.77 12.75 8.47
CA MET A 86 20.82 13.53 7.79
C MET A 86 22.25 12.98 7.96
N ASN A 87 22.41 11.70 8.34
CA ASN A 87 23.72 11.02 8.43
C ASN A 87 23.80 9.86 7.44
#